data_AF-A0A2S1YS75-F1
#
_entry.id   AF-A0A2S1YS75-F1
#
_cell.length_a   1.000
_cell.length_b   1.000
_cell.length_c   1.000
_cell.angle_alpha   90.00
_cell.angle_beta   90.00
_cell.angle_gamma   90.00
#
_symmetry.space_group_name_H-M   'P 1'
#
loop_
_entity.id
_entity.type
_entity.pdbx_description
1 polymer ?
#
loop_
_entity_poly.entity_id
_entity_poly.type
_entity_poly.pdbx_seq_one_letter_code
_entity_poly.pdbx_strand_id
1 'polypeptide(L)'
;MIDRFNIAADILNLDDSIKQKLQRPEKQITVNFSITLDNGEVQNFEGYRVIHNTALGPSKGGIRYDTAVNLDEVKALAAWMTWKSAVTGIPFGGAKGGIICDPRKHSKTELEKITRAYTKALSDIFGPEKDVPAPDMGTGPDEMGWLMDEFSLLHGRPIHAVVTGKHLHSGGSLGRVEATGRGVSIISLLALKKLKIRPARATAVIQGFGNVGLHSALFLYEKGVKIIAVSDVSEAFYNPNGINIPELILYYNLNNKTIKGYPNSVAIKHEDLLLLETDLLIPAAKEDVITQKNAGDIKARIIIEGANGPVSSDADQILHDKNILVVPDILANAGGVTVSYFEWLQNSLLESWRIHQINKRLEDILEKGFDTVFRVAVKHNVTPRIAAYIIALKKVAETQSVKEIALEAPQYKQN
;
A
#
# COMPACT_ATOMS: atom_id res chain seq x y z
N MET A 1 0.54 5.74 14.33
CA MET A 1 -0.80 5.60 13.68
C MET A 1 -1.93 6.02 14.61
N ILE A 2 -2.00 5.45 15.82
CA ILE A 2 -3.07 5.72 16.81
C ILE A 2 -3.20 7.21 17.15
N ASP A 3 -2.09 7.95 17.30
CA ASP A 3 -2.15 9.39 17.61
C ASP A 3 -2.90 10.17 16.52
N ARG A 4 -2.59 9.89 15.25
CA ARG A 4 -3.22 10.50 14.08
C ARG A 4 -4.70 10.13 13.98
N PHE A 5 -5.05 8.89 14.36
CA PHE A 5 -6.43 8.43 14.48
C PHE A 5 -7.19 9.23 15.55
N ASN A 6 -6.63 9.37 16.75
CA ASN A 6 -7.30 10.04 17.87
C ASN A 6 -7.57 11.51 17.55
N ILE A 7 -6.58 12.22 17.00
CA ILE A 7 -6.74 13.62 16.55
C ILE A 7 -7.90 13.74 15.55
N ALA A 8 -7.95 12.87 14.54
CA ALA A 8 -9.01 12.91 13.54
C ALA A 8 -10.39 12.55 14.11
N ALA A 9 -10.44 11.60 15.05
CA ALA A 9 -11.67 11.18 15.72
C ALA A 9 -12.22 12.28 16.64
N ASP A 10 -11.34 13.02 17.31
CA ASP A 10 -11.71 14.16 18.16
C ASP A 10 -12.25 15.32 17.31
N ILE A 11 -11.62 15.63 16.17
CA ILE A 11 -12.12 16.65 15.23
C ILE A 11 -13.52 16.29 14.69
N LEU A 12 -13.80 15.01 14.51
CA LEU A 12 -15.10 14.51 14.07
C LEU A 12 -16.13 14.43 15.20
N ASN A 13 -15.74 14.65 16.46
CA ASN A 13 -16.56 14.40 17.65
C ASN A 13 -17.21 13.00 17.61
N LEU A 14 -16.44 11.97 17.24
CA LEU A 14 -16.94 10.60 17.26
C LEU A 14 -17.24 10.17 18.71
N ASP A 15 -18.35 9.47 18.90
CA ASP A 15 -18.66 8.86 20.19
C ASP A 15 -17.57 7.85 20.60
N ASP A 16 -17.30 7.76 21.90
CA ASP A 16 -16.25 6.86 22.42
C ASP A 16 -16.48 5.39 22.04
N SER A 17 -17.74 4.97 21.94
CA SER A 17 -18.10 3.63 21.45
C SER A 17 -17.60 3.39 20.02
N ILE A 18 -17.84 4.35 19.11
CA ILE A 18 -17.37 4.28 17.72
C ILE A 18 -15.85 4.32 17.67
N LYS A 19 -15.21 5.21 18.45
CA LYS A 19 -13.74 5.27 18.55
C LYS A 19 -13.14 3.93 18.96
N GLN A 20 -13.65 3.33 20.03
CA GLN A 20 -13.17 2.02 20.51
C GLN A 20 -13.40 0.91 19.49
N LYS A 21 -14.54 0.93 18.79
CA LYS A 21 -14.84 -0.03 17.74
C LYS A 21 -13.87 0.08 16.56
N LEU A 22 -13.59 1.29 16.10
CA LEU A 22 -12.68 1.54 14.98
C LEU A 22 -11.19 1.30 15.30
N GLN A 23 -10.83 1.24 16.58
CA GLN A 23 -9.48 0.87 17.04
C GLN A 23 -9.25 -0.64 17.12
N ARG A 24 -10.31 -1.45 17.01
CA ARG A 24 -10.26 -2.91 17.18
C ARG A 24 -10.62 -3.61 15.87
N PRO A 25 -9.90 -4.66 15.49
CA PRO A 25 -10.28 -5.44 14.32
C PRO A 25 -11.57 -6.24 14.57
N GLU A 26 -12.43 -6.32 13.55
CA GLU A 26 -13.67 -7.11 13.56
C GLU A 26 -13.41 -8.61 13.78
N LYS A 27 -12.35 -9.17 13.18
CA LYS A 27 -11.96 -10.58 13.35
C LYS A 27 -10.44 -10.75 13.37
N GLN A 28 -9.98 -11.65 14.22
CA GLN A 28 -8.59 -12.09 14.29
C GLN A 28 -8.61 -13.62 14.27
N ILE A 29 -7.92 -14.22 13.30
CA ILE A 29 -7.92 -15.66 13.09
C ILE A 29 -6.48 -16.14 13.12
N THR A 30 -6.18 -17.10 13.99
CA THR A 30 -4.92 -17.84 14.00
C THR A 30 -5.18 -19.25 13.50
N VAL A 31 -4.40 -19.70 12.54
CA VAL A 31 -4.46 -21.06 11.99
C VAL A 31 -3.13 -21.76 12.20
N ASN A 32 -3.22 -23.03 12.58
CA ASN A 32 -2.07 -23.93 12.64
C ASN A 32 -2.31 -25.04 11.63
N PHE A 33 -1.33 -25.28 10.78
CA PHE A 33 -1.41 -26.32 9.75
C PHE A 33 -0.04 -26.94 9.53
N SER A 34 -0.04 -28.15 9.00
CA SER A 34 1.19 -28.93 8.78
C SER A 34 1.30 -29.30 7.31
N ILE A 35 2.52 -29.34 6.80
CA ILE A 35 2.81 -29.90 5.48
C ILE A 35 3.94 -30.93 5.58
N THR A 36 3.96 -31.86 4.64
CA THR A 36 5.10 -32.74 4.42
C THR A 36 6.10 -32.04 3.50
N LEU A 37 7.29 -31.77 4.04
CA LEU A 37 8.43 -31.22 3.32
C LEU A 37 8.94 -32.19 2.26
N ASP A 38 9.81 -31.72 1.38
CA ASP A 38 10.33 -32.55 0.29
C ASP A 38 11.27 -33.67 0.79
N ASN A 39 11.84 -33.51 1.99
CA ASN A 39 12.62 -34.55 2.68
C ASN A 39 11.73 -35.60 3.40
N GLY A 40 10.41 -35.47 3.35
CA GLY A 40 9.45 -36.37 3.99
C GLY A 40 9.12 -36.03 5.46
N GLU A 41 9.82 -35.06 6.07
CA GLU A 41 9.50 -34.60 7.42
C GLU A 41 8.22 -33.76 7.42
N VAL A 42 7.48 -33.79 8.54
CA VAL A 42 6.30 -32.95 8.74
C VAL A 42 6.71 -31.70 9.51
N GLN A 43 6.41 -30.53 8.94
CA GLN A 43 6.64 -29.24 9.59
C GLN A 43 5.31 -28.54 9.85
N ASN A 44 5.17 -27.95 11.04
CA ASN A 44 4.04 -27.14 11.44
C ASN A 44 4.30 -25.66 11.13
N PHE A 45 3.24 -24.95 10.75
CA PHE A 45 3.24 -23.53 10.44
C PHE A 45 2.11 -22.85 11.19
N GLU A 46 2.39 -21.65 11.67
CA GLU A 46 1.40 -20.74 12.22
C GLU A 46 1.14 -19.62 11.21
N GLY A 47 -0.14 -19.30 11.01
CA GLY A 47 -0.57 -18.22 10.15
C GLY A 47 -1.67 -17.38 10.79
N TYR A 48 -1.78 -16.14 10.35
CA TYR A 48 -2.77 -15.17 10.83
C TYR A 48 -3.57 -14.60 9.67
N ARG A 49 -4.87 -14.36 9.91
CA ARG A 49 -5.69 -13.47 9.09
C ARG A 49 -6.47 -12.52 9.99
N VAL A 50 -6.19 -11.23 9.88
CA VAL A 50 -6.91 -10.17 10.60
C VAL A 50 -7.78 -9.42 9.61
N ILE A 51 -9.06 -9.32 9.94
CA ILE A 51 -10.04 -8.47 9.25
C ILE A 51 -10.30 -7.30 10.19
N HIS A 52 -9.83 -6.12 9.80
CA HIS A 52 -9.98 -4.93 10.62
C HIS A 52 -11.39 -4.36 10.55
N ASN A 53 -11.91 -4.18 9.33
CA ASN A 53 -13.20 -3.57 9.10
C ASN A 53 -13.81 -4.01 7.77
N THR A 54 -15.12 -4.23 7.71
CA THR A 54 -15.88 -4.61 6.49
C THR A 54 -17.04 -3.65 6.17
N ALA A 55 -17.07 -2.46 6.79
CA ALA A 55 -18.17 -1.51 6.63
C ALA A 55 -18.37 -1.10 5.17
N LEU A 56 -17.27 -0.76 4.48
CA LEU A 56 -17.29 -0.26 3.09
C LEU A 56 -17.44 -1.35 2.02
N GLY A 57 -17.31 -2.63 2.38
CA GLY A 57 -17.32 -3.75 1.45
C GLY A 57 -16.42 -4.91 1.93
N PRO A 58 -16.09 -5.86 1.04
CA PRO A 58 -15.21 -6.98 1.34
C PRO A 58 -13.87 -6.51 1.91
N SER A 59 -13.27 -7.27 2.81
CA SER A 59 -11.95 -6.90 3.34
C SER A 59 -10.86 -7.17 2.32
N LYS A 60 -9.85 -6.30 2.28
CA LYS A 60 -8.74 -6.39 1.32
C LYS A 60 -7.40 -6.35 2.05
N GLY A 61 -6.53 -7.32 1.78
CA GLY A 61 -5.26 -7.42 2.51
C GLY A 61 -4.26 -8.38 1.91
N GLY A 62 -2.98 -7.98 1.89
CA GLY A 62 -1.90 -8.86 1.46
C GLY A 62 -1.63 -10.03 2.44
N ILE A 63 -0.93 -11.06 1.97
CA ILE A 63 -0.41 -12.17 2.78
C ILE A 63 1.12 -12.09 2.79
N ARG A 64 1.73 -12.00 3.97
CA ARG A 64 3.18 -11.90 4.16
C ARG A 64 3.81 -13.23 4.58
N TYR A 65 4.91 -13.64 3.95
CA TYR A 65 5.75 -14.75 4.42
C TYR A 65 7.03 -14.16 5.02
N ASP A 66 7.13 -14.18 6.35
CA ASP A 66 8.33 -13.74 7.05
C ASP A 66 8.40 -14.37 8.45
N THR A 67 9.61 -14.63 8.94
CA THR A 67 9.85 -15.20 10.27
C THR A 67 9.47 -14.25 11.42
N ALA A 68 9.42 -12.93 11.17
CA ALA A 68 9.08 -11.92 12.15
C ALA A 68 7.57 -11.61 12.23
N VAL A 69 6.76 -12.23 11.36
CA VAL A 69 5.30 -12.06 11.36
C VAL A 69 4.76 -12.34 12.76
N ASN A 70 4.02 -11.38 13.30
CA ASN A 70 3.32 -11.51 14.58
C ASN A 70 1.93 -10.86 14.48
N LEU A 71 1.04 -11.25 15.39
CA LEU A 71 -0.36 -10.84 15.34
C LEU A 71 -0.55 -9.31 15.42
N ASP A 72 0.26 -8.60 16.22
CA ASP A 72 0.09 -7.16 16.41
C ASP A 72 0.52 -6.35 15.18
N GLU A 73 1.59 -6.77 14.51
CA GLU A 73 1.97 -6.25 13.20
C GLU A 73 0.84 -6.44 12.17
N VAL A 74 0.26 -7.64 12.11
CA VAL A 74 -0.82 -7.96 11.15
C VAL A 74 -2.07 -7.13 11.45
N LYS A 75 -2.40 -6.85 12.72
CA LYS A 75 -3.49 -5.92 13.10
C LYS A 75 -3.25 -4.51 12.59
N ALA A 76 -2.05 -3.97 12.82
CA ALA A 76 -1.70 -2.62 12.38
C ALA A 76 -1.78 -2.49 10.85
N LEU A 77 -1.24 -3.47 10.13
CA LEU A 77 -1.33 -3.54 8.66
C LEU A 77 -2.76 -3.68 8.15
N ALA A 78 -3.62 -4.45 8.83
CA ALA A 78 -5.03 -4.55 8.47
C ALA A 78 -5.77 -3.22 8.64
N ALA A 79 -5.50 -2.48 9.72
CA ALA A 79 -6.08 -1.16 9.96
C ALA A 79 -5.64 -0.15 8.89
N TRP A 80 -4.34 -0.12 8.54
CA TRP A 80 -3.85 0.72 7.45
C TRP A 80 -4.57 0.44 6.13
N MET A 81 -4.89 -0.83 5.83
CA MET A 81 -5.64 -1.17 4.63
C MET A 81 -7.07 -0.60 4.65
N THR A 82 -7.75 -0.58 5.80
CA THR A 82 -9.07 0.08 5.93
C THR A 82 -8.97 1.55 5.59
N TRP A 83 -8.00 2.26 6.18
CA TRP A 83 -7.85 3.71 5.98
C TRP A 83 -7.48 4.05 4.54
N LYS A 84 -6.57 3.28 3.94
CA LYS A 84 -6.14 3.46 2.55
C LYS A 84 -7.29 3.29 1.55
N SER A 85 -8.10 2.24 1.72
CA SER A 85 -9.29 2.01 0.87
C SER A 85 -10.32 3.13 1.05
N ALA A 86 -10.54 3.56 2.30
CA ALA A 86 -11.52 4.60 2.60
C ALA A 86 -11.16 5.96 1.98
N VAL A 87 -9.90 6.41 2.10
CA VAL A 87 -9.42 7.69 1.56
C VAL A 87 -9.53 7.75 0.04
N THR A 88 -9.21 6.65 -0.64
CA THR A 88 -9.26 6.58 -2.11
C THR A 88 -10.65 6.30 -2.67
N GLY A 89 -11.65 6.10 -1.80
CA GLY A 89 -13.01 5.88 -2.24
C GLY A 89 -13.31 4.44 -2.70
N ILE A 90 -12.34 3.53 -2.60
CA ILE A 90 -12.47 2.13 -3.01
C ILE A 90 -13.45 1.40 -2.07
N PRO A 91 -14.39 0.58 -2.58
CA PRO A 91 -15.39 -0.12 -1.78
C PRO A 91 -14.81 -1.37 -1.11
N PHE A 92 -13.72 -1.21 -0.36
CA PHE A 92 -13.12 -2.27 0.42
C PHE A 92 -12.96 -1.87 1.88
N GLY A 93 -13.11 -2.86 2.73
CA GLY A 93 -12.61 -2.86 4.09
C GLY A 93 -11.09 -3.00 4.15
N GLY A 94 -10.58 -3.42 5.31
CA GLY A 94 -9.16 -3.70 5.51
C GLY A 94 -8.93 -5.06 6.13
N ALA A 95 -7.95 -5.78 5.60
CA ALA A 95 -7.44 -7.01 6.16
C ALA A 95 -5.92 -7.09 6.00
N LYS A 96 -5.32 -8.07 6.66
CA LYS A 96 -3.95 -8.51 6.42
C LYS A 96 -3.81 -9.96 6.87
N GLY A 97 -2.98 -10.73 6.19
CA GLY A 97 -2.56 -12.02 6.70
C GLY A 97 -1.05 -12.18 6.68
N GLY A 98 -0.57 -13.22 7.34
CA GLY A 98 0.83 -13.60 7.31
C GLY A 98 1.04 -15.03 7.77
N ILE A 99 2.14 -15.64 7.32
CA ILE A 99 2.57 -16.98 7.71
C ILE A 99 3.99 -16.83 8.26
N ILE A 100 4.24 -17.44 9.42
CA ILE A 100 5.55 -17.42 10.07
C ILE A 100 6.46 -18.43 9.36
N CYS A 101 7.15 -18.01 8.30
CA CYS A 101 8.10 -18.84 7.56
C CYS A 101 9.17 -18.00 6.86
N ASP A 102 10.34 -18.61 6.58
CA ASP A 102 11.34 -18.02 5.67
C ASP A 102 11.16 -18.61 4.27
N PRO A 103 10.58 -17.87 3.31
CA PRO A 103 10.31 -18.42 1.99
C PRO A 103 11.57 -18.82 1.22
N ARG A 104 12.76 -18.34 1.62
CA ARG A 104 14.04 -18.68 0.98
C ARG A 104 14.56 -20.06 1.39
N LYS A 105 14.03 -20.62 2.48
CA LYS A 105 14.40 -21.94 2.99
C LYS A 105 13.51 -23.06 2.45
N HIS A 106 12.50 -22.71 1.66
CA HIS A 106 11.53 -23.65 1.13
C HIS A 106 11.67 -23.79 -0.38
N SER A 107 11.47 -25.01 -0.87
CA SER A 107 11.36 -25.24 -2.30
C SER A 107 10.07 -24.62 -2.85
N LYS A 108 9.97 -24.47 -4.18
CA LYS A 108 8.73 -24.00 -4.81
C LYS A 108 7.54 -24.93 -4.50
N THR A 109 7.78 -26.24 -4.45
CA THR A 109 6.78 -27.25 -4.11
C THR A 109 6.31 -27.12 -2.66
N GLU A 110 7.23 -26.84 -1.75
CA GLU A 110 6.90 -26.61 -0.34
C GLU A 110 6.11 -25.32 -0.15
N LEU A 111 6.49 -24.23 -0.82
CA LEU A 111 5.73 -22.97 -0.82
C LEU A 111 4.31 -23.15 -1.37
N GLU A 112 4.14 -23.96 -2.41
CA GLU A 112 2.82 -24.32 -2.92
C GLU A 112 2.00 -25.05 -1.85
N LYS A 113 2.55 -26.10 -1.23
CA LYS A 113 1.88 -26.85 -0.16
C LYS A 113 1.50 -25.94 1.03
N ILE A 114 2.40 -25.04 1.45
CA ILE A 114 2.14 -24.06 2.52
C ILE A 114 0.96 -23.17 2.14
N THR A 115 0.98 -22.61 0.93
CA THR A 115 -0.06 -21.69 0.44
C THR A 115 -1.41 -22.38 0.35
N ARG A 116 -1.45 -23.61 -0.16
CA ARG A 116 -2.68 -24.42 -0.26
C ARG A 116 -3.23 -24.78 1.12
N ALA A 117 -2.39 -25.23 2.04
CA ALA A 117 -2.81 -25.57 3.40
C ALA A 117 -3.38 -24.36 4.14
N TYR A 118 -2.73 -23.19 4.03
CA TYR A 118 -3.23 -21.93 4.57
C TYR A 118 -4.57 -21.52 3.94
N THR A 119 -4.70 -21.65 2.62
CA THR A 119 -5.93 -21.35 1.88
C THR A 119 -7.09 -22.24 2.32
N LYS A 120 -6.83 -23.53 2.48
CA LYS A 120 -7.81 -24.51 2.98
C LYS A 120 -8.25 -24.20 4.41
N ALA A 121 -7.32 -23.81 5.28
CA ALA A 121 -7.64 -23.44 6.67
C ALA A 121 -8.52 -22.18 6.78
N LEU A 122 -8.55 -21.34 5.74
CA LEU A 122 -9.29 -20.08 5.70
C LEU A 122 -10.36 -20.03 4.61
N SER A 123 -10.76 -21.18 4.05
CA SER A 123 -11.71 -21.22 2.91
C SER A 123 -13.06 -20.59 3.23
N ASP A 124 -13.54 -20.69 4.47
CA ASP A 124 -14.81 -20.09 4.89
C ASP A 124 -14.74 -18.57 5.06
N ILE A 125 -13.52 -18.05 5.23
CA ILE A 125 -13.21 -16.64 5.45
C ILE A 125 -12.98 -15.94 4.11
N PHE A 126 -12.21 -16.56 3.22
CA PHE A 126 -11.93 -16.02 1.90
C PHE A 126 -13.16 -16.04 1.00
N GLY A 127 -13.20 -15.09 0.07
CA GLY A 127 -14.26 -15.03 -0.94
C GLY A 127 -14.29 -13.68 -1.64
N PRO A 128 -14.69 -13.61 -2.92
CA PRO A 128 -14.77 -12.35 -3.67
C PRO A 128 -15.59 -11.26 -2.97
N GLU A 129 -16.66 -11.66 -2.27
CA GLU A 129 -17.59 -10.78 -1.56
C GLU A 129 -17.34 -10.73 -0.04
N LYS A 130 -16.31 -11.43 0.46
CA LYS A 130 -15.98 -11.54 1.88
C LYS A 130 -14.63 -10.92 2.20
N ASP A 131 -13.56 -11.60 1.79
CA ASP A 131 -12.18 -11.23 2.04
C ASP A 131 -11.32 -11.64 0.85
N VAL A 132 -10.58 -10.67 0.31
CA VAL A 132 -9.84 -10.79 -0.96
C VAL A 132 -8.35 -10.60 -0.70
N PRO A 133 -7.56 -11.68 -0.62
CA PRO A 133 -6.12 -11.59 -0.40
C PRO A 133 -5.34 -10.92 -1.55
N ALA A 134 -4.06 -10.63 -1.32
CA ALA A 134 -3.11 -10.10 -2.29
C ALA A 134 -1.67 -10.50 -1.93
N PRO A 135 -0.69 -10.24 -2.79
CA PRO A 135 0.71 -10.34 -2.42
C PRO A 135 1.10 -9.31 -1.35
N ASP A 136 2.10 -9.67 -0.56
CA ASP A 136 2.88 -8.80 0.30
C ASP A 136 4.34 -9.27 0.33
N MET A 137 5.13 -8.86 1.32
CA MET A 137 6.52 -9.30 1.44
C MET A 137 6.60 -10.84 1.53
N GLY A 138 7.46 -11.44 0.71
CA GLY A 138 7.63 -12.89 0.66
C GLY A 138 6.61 -13.65 -0.18
N THR A 139 5.63 -12.97 -0.80
CA THR A 139 4.64 -13.59 -1.70
C THR A 139 4.49 -12.80 -3.01
N GLY A 140 3.98 -13.46 -4.05
CA GLY A 140 3.86 -12.90 -5.38
C GLY A 140 2.77 -13.60 -6.21
N PRO A 141 2.81 -13.42 -7.55
CA PRO A 141 1.82 -13.99 -8.46
C PRO A 141 1.70 -15.52 -8.41
N ASP A 142 2.77 -16.23 -8.07
CA ASP A 142 2.76 -17.69 -7.90
C ASP A 142 1.86 -18.10 -6.72
N GLU A 143 2.06 -17.52 -5.53
CA GLU A 143 1.25 -17.80 -4.35
C GLU A 143 -0.21 -17.40 -4.55
N MET A 144 -0.47 -16.29 -5.24
CA MET A 144 -1.84 -15.89 -5.56
C MET A 144 -2.51 -16.86 -6.55
N GLY A 145 -1.73 -17.44 -7.47
CA GLY A 145 -2.19 -18.49 -8.37
C GLY A 145 -2.59 -19.75 -7.61
N TRP A 146 -1.73 -20.23 -6.71
CA TRP A 146 -2.02 -21.41 -5.87
C TRP A 146 -3.21 -21.20 -4.94
N LEU A 147 -3.34 -20.01 -4.33
CA LEU A 147 -4.49 -19.66 -3.50
C LEU A 147 -5.79 -19.65 -4.32
N MET A 148 -5.76 -19.03 -5.51
CA MET A 148 -6.92 -19.01 -6.41
C MET A 148 -7.33 -20.43 -6.83
N ASP A 149 -6.37 -21.27 -7.18
CA ASP A 149 -6.59 -22.64 -7.61
C ASP A 149 -7.17 -23.50 -6.48
N GLU A 150 -6.54 -23.51 -5.30
CA GLU A 150 -7.00 -24.25 -4.13
C GLU A 150 -8.41 -23.82 -3.71
N PHE A 151 -8.66 -22.52 -3.65
CA PHE A 151 -9.98 -22.00 -3.31
C PHE A 151 -11.04 -22.43 -4.35
N SER A 152 -10.69 -22.41 -5.63
CA SER A 152 -11.58 -22.83 -6.72
C SER A 152 -11.91 -24.33 -6.64
N LEU A 153 -10.92 -25.17 -6.33
CA LEU A 153 -11.09 -26.61 -6.14
C LEU A 153 -12.05 -26.91 -4.98
N LEU A 154 -11.85 -26.25 -3.83
CA LEU A 154 -12.71 -26.41 -2.65
C LEU A 154 -14.18 -26.02 -2.91
N HIS A 155 -14.42 -25.12 -3.87
CA HIS A 155 -15.76 -24.64 -4.22
C HIS A 155 -16.32 -25.25 -5.53
N GLY A 156 -15.59 -26.18 -6.15
CA GLY A 156 -16.03 -26.90 -7.36
C GLY A 156 -16.18 -26.04 -8.62
N ARG A 157 -15.60 -24.83 -8.67
CA ARG A 157 -15.62 -23.96 -9.85
C ARG A 157 -14.48 -22.93 -9.84
N PRO A 158 -14.04 -22.42 -10.99
CA PRO A 158 -13.06 -21.33 -11.05
C PRO A 158 -13.59 -20.02 -10.44
N ILE A 159 -12.86 -19.45 -9.47
CA ILE A 159 -13.21 -18.18 -8.81
C ILE A 159 -12.00 -17.24 -8.83
N HIS A 160 -11.77 -16.58 -9.98
CA HIS A 160 -10.61 -15.69 -10.16
C HIS A 160 -10.61 -14.46 -9.25
N ALA A 161 -11.79 -13.99 -8.83
CA ALA A 161 -11.95 -12.78 -8.02
C ALA A 161 -11.65 -12.98 -6.52
N VAL A 162 -11.35 -14.21 -6.06
CA VAL A 162 -11.05 -14.46 -4.64
C VAL A 162 -9.75 -13.78 -4.20
N VAL A 163 -8.83 -13.53 -5.13
CA VAL A 163 -7.51 -12.97 -4.86
C VAL A 163 -7.06 -12.08 -6.00
N THR A 164 -6.20 -11.11 -5.70
CA THR A 164 -5.63 -10.17 -6.67
C THR A 164 -4.11 -10.29 -6.72
N GLY A 165 -3.45 -9.69 -7.70
CA GLY A 165 -1.99 -9.79 -7.86
C GLY A 165 -1.57 -11.10 -8.53
N LYS A 166 -2.48 -11.70 -9.32
CA LYS A 166 -2.23 -12.95 -10.06
C LYS A 166 -1.35 -12.68 -11.28
N HIS A 167 -0.83 -13.76 -11.87
CA HIS A 167 -0.25 -13.69 -13.21
C HIS A 167 -1.28 -13.22 -14.24
N LEU A 168 -0.83 -12.50 -15.28
CA LEU A 168 -1.72 -12.00 -16.34
C LEU A 168 -2.53 -13.13 -17.00
N HIS A 169 -1.89 -14.28 -17.26
CA HIS A 169 -2.56 -15.45 -17.85
C HIS A 169 -3.56 -16.14 -16.89
N SER A 170 -3.57 -15.78 -15.60
CA SER A 170 -4.49 -16.30 -14.58
C SER A 170 -5.52 -15.26 -14.11
N GLY A 171 -5.75 -14.21 -14.89
CA GLY A 171 -6.68 -13.12 -14.55
C GLY A 171 -6.06 -11.97 -13.76
N GLY A 172 -4.73 -11.81 -13.82
CA GLY A 172 -4.04 -10.62 -13.32
C GLY A 172 -4.36 -9.38 -14.14
N SER A 173 -4.33 -8.20 -13.52
CA SER A 173 -4.55 -6.93 -14.23
C SER A 173 -3.26 -6.38 -14.85
N LEU A 174 -3.35 -5.86 -16.08
CA LEU A 174 -2.29 -5.02 -16.64
C LEU A 174 -2.02 -3.82 -15.73
N GLY A 175 -0.80 -3.31 -15.76
CA GLY A 175 -0.42 -2.13 -14.99
C GLY A 175 -0.19 -2.35 -13.50
N ARG A 176 -0.39 -3.57 -12.99
CA ARG A 176 -0.34 -3.86 -11.55
C ARG A 176 1.05 -3.70 -10.93
N VAL A 177 2.11 -4.03 -11.68
CA VAL A 177 3.49 -3.97 -11.20
C VAL A 177 3.86 -2.52 -10.93
N GLU A 178 3.64 -1.64 -11.90
CA GLU A 178 4.01 -0.23 -11.82
C GLU A 178 2.99 0.64 -11.05
N ALA A 179 1.82 0.09 -10.69
CA ALA A 179 0.67 0.84 -10.17
C ALA A 179 0.99 1.77 -8.99
N THR A 180 1.76 1.29 -8.01
CA THR A 180 2.11 2.10 -6.83
C THR A 180 3.05 3.24 -7.21
N GLY A 181 4.10 2.98 -8.00
CA GLY A 181 5.02 4.02 -8.44
C GLY A 181 4.36 5.03 -9.40
N ARG A 182 3.43 4.56 -10.24
CA ARG A 182 2.55 5.41 -11.05
C ARG A 182 1.65 6.28 -10.17
N GLY A 183 1.10 5.73 -9.10
CA GLY A 183 0.30 6.51 -8.15
C GLY A 183 1.10 7.60 -7.47
N VAL A 184 2.31 7.27 -6.98
CA VAL A 184 3.24 8.22 -6.38
C VAL A 184 3.61 9.33 -7.36
N SER A 185 3.87 9.01 -8.64
CA SER A 185 4.18 10.03 -9.64
C SER A 185 2.98 10.94 -9.96
N ILE A 186 1.76 10.39 -10.08
CA ILE A 186 0.52 11.18 -10.25
C ILE A 186 0.37 12.15 -9.08
N ILE A 187 0.46 11.66 -7.84
CA ILE A 187 0.31 12.47 -6.63
C ILE A 187 1.40 13.55 -6.53
N SER A 188 2.64 13.21 -6.90
CA SER A 188 3.75 14.17 -6.97
C SER A 188 3.47 15.31 -7.95
N LEU A 189 2.96 14.99 -9.15
CA LEU A 189 2.64 15.99 -10.17
C LEU A 189 1.47 16.90 -9.74
N LEU A 190 0.46 16.34 -9.05
CA LEU A 190 -0.63 17.11 -8.45
C LEU A 190 -0.12 18.05 -7.34
N ALA A 191 0.81 17.58 -6.51
CA ALA A 191 1.45 18.41 -5.49
C ALA A 191 2.29 19.55 -6.07
N LEU A 192 3.10 19.28 -7.11
CA LEU A 192 3.83 20.31 -7.85
C LEU A 192 2.88 21.35 -8.46
N LYS A 193 1.79 20.91 -9.08
CA LYS A 193 0.75 21.79 -9.66
C LYS A 193 0.14 22.69 -8.58
N LYS A 194 -0.15 22.15 -7.38
CA LYS A 194 -0.67 22.92 -6.25
C LYS A 194 0.29 24.03 -5.79
N LEU A 195 1.60 23.76 -5.79
CA LEU A 195 2.64 24.75 -5.49
C LEU A 195 3.05 25.60 -6.71
N LYS A 196 2.35 25.46 -7.84
CA LYS A 196 2.63 26.18 -9.12
C LYS A 196 4.04 25.94 -9.66
N ILE A 197 4.63 24.77 -9.36
CA ILE A 197 5.94 24.35 -9.86
C ILE A 197 5.71 23.57 -11.15
N ARG A 198 6.37 23.97 -12.24
CA ARG A 198 6.32 23.23 -13.50
C ARG A 198 7.22 22.00 -13.42
N PRO A 199 6.78 20.79 -13.83
CA PRO A 199 7.60 19.58 -13.78
C PRO A 199 8.99 19.75 -14.41
N ALA A 200 9.09 20.40 -15.57
CA ALA A 200 10.35 20.69 -16.26
C ALA A 200 11.36 21.56 -15.49
N ARG A 201 10.92 22.20 -14.39
CA ARG A 201 11.78 23.00 -13.49
C ARG A 201 11.90 22.36 -12.10
N ALA A 202 11.22 21.24 -11.86
CA ALA A 202 11.23 20.57 -10.58
C ALA A 202 12.41 19.61 -10.48
N THR A 203 12.94 19.48 -9.28
CA THR A 203 13.91 18.45 -8.90
C THR A 203 13.27 17.41 -8.00
N ALA A 204 13.74 16.17 -8.07
CA ALA A 204 13.29 15.11 -7.17
C ALA A 204 14.44 14.23 -6.66
N VAL A 205 14.27 13.78 -5.42
CA VAL A 205 15.13 12.82 -4.72
C VAL A 205 14.29 11.60 -4.33
N ILE A 206 14.79 10.40 -4.62
CA ILE A 206 14.05 9.16 -4.41
C ILE A 206 14.87 8.22 -3.54
N GLN A 207 14.35 7.92 -2.34
CA GLN A 207 14.96 6.91 -1.48
C GLN A 207 14.30 5.55 -1.77
N GLY A 208 15.11 4.57 -2.16
CA GLY A 208 14.67 3.25 -2.56
C GLY A 208 14.45 3.13 -4.06
N PHE A 209 15.14 2.18 -4.70
CA PHE A 209 15.04 1.89 -6.13
C PHE A 209 14.45 0.50 -6.42
N GLY A 210 13.61 0.02 -5.51
CA GLY A 210 12.74 -1.13 -5.74
C GLY A 210 11.55 -0.76 -6.63
N ASN A 211 10.55 -1.65 -6.70
CA ASN A 211 9.39 -1.49 -7.58
C ASN A 211 8.71 -0.10 -7.49
N VAL A 212 8.46 0.42 -6.28
CA VAL A 212 7.79 1.72 -6.10
C VAL A 212 8.69 2.86 -6.57
N GLY A 213 9.91 2.97 -6.03
CA GLY A 213 10.79 4.10 -6.33
C GLY A 213 11.27 4.12 -7.77
N LEU A 214 11.59 2.96 -8.36
CA LEU A 214 11.97 2.82 -9.76
C LEU A 214 10.88 3.37 -10.70
N HIS A 215 9.64 2.89 -10.54
CA HIS A 215 8.54 3.34 -11.39
C HIS A 215 8.16 4.80 -11.10
N SER A 216 8.26 5.26 -9.85
CA SER A 216 8.07 6.68 -9.51
C SER A 216 9.09 7.55 -10.25
N ALA A 217 10.36 7.17 -10.21
CA ALA A 217 11.45 7.86 -10.89
C ALA A 217 11.20 7.93 -12.39
N LEU A 218 10.85 6.79 -13.01
CA LEU A 218 10.62 6.69 -14.44
C LEU A 218 9.49 7.62 -14.90
N PHE A 219 8.32 7.55 -14.26
CA PHE A 219 7.18 8.34 -14.69
C PHE A 219 7.35 9.84 -14.41
N LEU A 220 8.10 10.21 -13.37
CA LEU A 220 8.45 11.62 -13.13
C LEU A 220 9.46 12.12 -14.16
N TYR A 221 10.47 11.31 -14.49
CA TYR A 221 11.45 11.58 -15.54
C TYR A 221 10.77 11.80 -16.90
N GLU A 222 9.83 10.94 -17.29
CA GLU A 222 9.04 11.07 -18.52
C GLU A 222 8.20 12.36 -18.58
N LYS A 223 7.87 12.94 -17.43
CA LYS A 223 7.15 14.23 -17.33
C LYS A 223 8.10 15.43 -17.21
N GLY A 224 9.40 15.20 -17.32
CA GLY A 224 10.44 16.23 -17.33
C GLY A 224 10.95 16.64 -15.95
N VAL A 225 10.59 15.93 -14.88
CA VAL A 225 11.16 16.19 -13.55
C VAL A 225 12.61 15.71 -13.53
N LYS A 226 13.51 16.57 -13.06
CA LYS A 226 14.93 16.22 -12.94
C LYS A 226 15.16 15.39 -11.69
N ILE A 227 15.43 14.09 -11.86
CA ILE A 227 15.79 13.22 -10.73
C ILE A 227 17.27 13.45 -10.40
N ILE A 228 17.56 14.08 -9.27
CA ILE A 228 18.93 14.47 -8.89
C ILE A 228 19.59 13.48 -7.93
N ALA A 229 18.82 12.63 -7.26
CA ALA A 229 19.36 11.58 -6.39
C ALA A 229 18.45 10.36 -6.29
N VAL A 230 19.08 9.19 -6.16
CA VAL A 230 18.42 7.88 -6.01
C VAL A 230 19.23 7.02 -5.04
N SER A 231 18.59 6.21 -4.20
CA SER A 231 19.29 5.15 -3.43
C SER A 231 18.60 3.80 -3.51
N ASP A 232 19.36 2.73 -3.26
CA ASP A 232 18.85 1.43 -2.87
C ASP A 232 19.60 0.93 -1.62
N VAL A 233 19.49 -0.37 -1.29
CA VAL A 233 20.20 -0.96 -0.14
C VAL A 233 21.73 -0.97 -0.28
N SER A 234 22.23 -0.84 -1.50
CA SER A 234 23.64 -0.98 -1.85
C SER A 234 24.38 0.35 -1.89
N GLU A 235 23.75 1.40 -2.41
CA GLU A 235 24.40 2.71 -2.62
C GLU A 235 23.36 3.85 -2.71
N ALA A 236 23.82 5.09 -2.54
CA ALA A 236 23.05 6.29 -2.79
C ALA A 236 23.81 7.20 -3.76
N PHE A 237 23.11 7.76 -4.72
CA PHE A 237 23.67 8.54 -5.81
C PHE A 237 23.15 9.96 -5.82
N TYR A 238 24.02 10.88 -6.23
CA TYR A 238 23.70 12.26 -6.49
C TYR A 238 24.31 12.73 -7.81
N ASN A 239 23.51 13.41 -8.61
CA ASN A 239 23.94 14.12 -9.80
C ASN A 239 23.11 15.41 -9.96
N PRO A 240 23.67 16.61 -9.73
CA PRO A 240 22.93 17.87 -9.83
C PRO A 240 22.42 18.17 -11.26
N ASN A 241 23.04 17.56 -12.27
CA ASN A 241 22.59 17.70 -13.66
C ASN A 241 21.42 16.78 -14.00
N GLY A 242 21.12 15.80 -13.14
CA GLY A 242 20.07 14.81 -13.32
C GLY A 242 20.61 13.42 -13.66
N ILE A 243 19.91 12.40 -13.22
CA ILE A 243 20.18 10.99 -13.47
C ILE A 243 19.28 10.51 -14.63
N ASN A 244 19.86 9.83 -15.61
CA ASN A 244 19.11 9.22 -16.70
C ASN A 244 18.41 7.94 -16.20
N ILE A 245 17.13 8.05 -15.87
CA ILE A 245 16.40 6.95 -15.23
C ILE A 245 16.24 5.72 -16.13
N PRO A 246 15.87 5.83 -17.42
CA PRO A 246 15.86 4.68 -18.33
C PRO A 246 17.19 3.91 -18.35
N GLU A 247 18.31 4.63 -18.35
CA GLU A 247 19.65 4.04 -18.33
C GLU A 247 19.97 3.37 -16.99
N LEU A 248 19.62 4.02 -15.87
CA LEU A 248 19.78 3.44 -14.54
C LEU A 248 18.93 2.17 -14.36
N ILE A 249 17.73 2.12 -14.93
CA ILE A 249 16.86 0.92 -14.93
C ILE A 249 17.51 -0.20 -15.73
N LEU A 250 18.06 0.09 -16.91
CA LEU A 250 18.78 -0.89 -17.69
C LEU A 250 19.99 -1.43 -16.91
N TYR A 251 20.77 -0.54 -16.30
CA TYR A 251 21.90 -0.92 -15.44
C TYR A 251 21.45 -1.82 -14.29
N TYR A 252 20.41 -1.42 -13.55
CA TYR A 252 19.85 -2.19 -12.43
C TYR A 252 19.44 -3.60 -12.85
N ASN A 253 18.77 -3.74 -14.00
CA ASN A 253 18.32 -5.04 -14.51
C ASN A 253 19.49 -5.93 -14.97
N LEU A 254 20.56 -5.35 -15.52
CA LEU A 254 21.75 -6.08 -15.97
C LEU A 254 22.69 -6.45 -14.81
N ASN A 255 22.64 -5.73 -13.69
CA ASN A 255 23.52 -5.90 -12.55
C ASN A 255 22.78 -6.51 -11.36
N ASN A 256 22.11 -7.67 -11.53
CA ASN A 256 21.48 -8.41 -10.42
C ASN A 256 20.56 -7.57 -9.51
N LYS A 257 19.84 -6.58 -10.07
CA LYS A 257 18.96 -5.68 -9.30
C LYS A 257 19.71 -4.89 -8.21
N THR A 258 20.92 -4.44 -8.52
CA THR A 258 21.65 -3.46 -7.71
C THR A 258 22.00 -2.22 -8.54
N ILE A 259 21.96 -1.05 -7.92
CA ILE A 259 22.42 0.19 -8.56
C ILE A 259 23.91 0.44 -8.34
N LYS A 260 24.56 -0.28 -7.41
CA LYS A 260 25.96 -0.09 -7.03
C LYS A 260 26.90 -0.01 -8.22
N GLY A 261 27.73 1.03 -8.29
CA GLY A 261 28.72 1.19 -9.34
C GLY A 261 28.19 1.80 -10.65
N TYR A 262 27.00 2.40 -10.64
CA TYR A 262 26.48 3.14 -11.80
C TYR A 262 27.41 4.32 -12.16
N PRO A 263 28.01 4.34 -13.37
CA PRO A 263 29.15 5.22 -13.69
C PRO A 263 28.80 6.70 -13.83
N ASN A 264 27.53 7.03 -14.08
CA ASN A 264 27.09 8.40 -14.39
C ASN A 264 26.55 9.16 -13.16
N SER A 265 27.02 8.80 -11.97
CA SER A 265 26.61 9.45 -10.73
C SER A 265 27.70 9.40 -9.65
N VAL A 266 27.61 10.31 -8.67
CA VAL A 266 28.54 10.35 -7.53
C VAL A 266 27.89 9.68 -6.34
N ALA A 267 28.59 8.72 -5.74
CA ALA A 267 28.16 8.07 -4.51
C ALA A 267 28.16 9.06 -3.34
N ILE A 268 27.08 9.04 -2.55
CA ILE A 268 26.91 9.80 -1.31
C ILE A 268 26.50 8.86 -0.18
N LYS A 269 26.51 9.34 1.06
CA LYS A 269 25.95 8.55 2.16
C LYS A 269 24.42 8.49 2.04
N HIS A 270 23.81 7.38 2.44
CA HIS A 270 22.36 7.22 2.45
C HIS A 270 21.64 8.28 3.28
N GLU A 271 22.24 8.69 4.39
CA GLU A 271 21.70 9.71 5.30
C GLU A 271 21.65 11.08 4.63
N ASP A 272 22.69 11.44 3.86
CA ASP A 272 22.80 12.73 3.18
C ASP A 272 21.74 12.88 2.08
N LEU A 273 21.28 11.77 1.48
CA LEU A 273 20.28 11.79 0.42
C LEU A 273 18.97 12.44 0.86
N LEU A 274 18.48 12.14 2.06
CA LEU A 274 17.22 12.69 2.59
C LEU A 274 17.31 14.20 2.86
N LEU A 275 18.52 14.74 2.99
CA LEU A 275 18.81 16.12 3.38
C LEU A 275 19.14 17.03 2.19
N LEU A 276 19.14 16.49 0.97
CA LEU A 276 19.38 17.25 -0.25
C LEU A 276 18.28 18.31 -0.47
N GLU A 277 18.70 19.47 -0.98
CA GLU A 277 17.77 20.52 -1.40
C GLU A 277 17.05 20.08 -2.69
N THR A 278 15.72 20.00 -2.62
CA THR A 278 14.91 19.51 -3.73
C THR A 278 13.46 19.98 -3.65
N ASP A 279 12.72 19.92 -4.76
CA ASP A 279 11.28 20.20 -4.72
C ASP A 279 10.49 18.99 -4.19
N LEU A 280 10.88 17.77 -4.56
CA LEU A 280 10.22 16.52 -4.21
C LEU A 280 11.18 15.54 -3.52
N LEU A 281 10.84 15.12 -2.31
CA LEU A 281 11.46 13.97 -1.63
C LEU A 281 10.48 12.80 -1.59
N ILE A 282 10.89 11.65 -2.12
CA ILE A 282 10.06 10.45 -2.20
C ILE A 282 10.72 9.31 -1.40
N PRO A 283 10.36 9.14 -0.12
CA PRO A 283 10.75 7.96 0.64
C PRO A 283 9.92 6.74 0.21
N ALA A 284 10.57 5.78 -0.45
CA ALA A 284 9.96 4.59 -1.04
C ALA A 284 10.68 3.28 -0.62
N ALA A 285 11.36 3.28 0.53
CA ALA A 285 12.13 2.15 1.05
C ALA A 285 11.55 1.55 2.34
N LYS A 286 11.85 2.16 3.50
CA LYS A 286 11.49 1.66 4.83
C LYS A 286 10.60 2.65 5.58
N GLU A 287 9.95 2.14 6.62
CA GLU A 287 9.27 2.97 7.63
C GLU A 287 10.27 3.75 8.49
N ASP A 288 9.79 4.82 9.14
CA ASP A 288 10.52 5.64 10.11
C ASP A 288 11.93 6.10 9.67
N VAL A 289 12.08 6.40 8.38
CA VAL A 289 13.31 6.97 7.80
C VAL A 289 13.42 8.47 8.06
N ILE A 290 12.29 9.13 8.27
CA ILE A 290 12.21 10.54 8.66
C ILE A 290 11.67 10.60 10.09
N THR A 291 12.54 11.04 11.00
CA THR A 291 12.30 11.07 12.45
C THR A 291 12.60 12.43 13.05
N GLN A 292 12.26 12.63 14.32
CA GLN A 292 12.65 13.86 15.03
C GLN A 292 14.15 14.17 14.90
N LYS A 293 14.99 13.15 14.73
CA LYS A 293 16.45 13.31 14.59
C LYS A 293 16.88 14.03 13.30
N ASN A 294 16.16 13.85 12.19
CA ASN A 294 16.57 14.39 10.88
C ASN A 294 15.53 15.31 10.22
N ALA A 295 14.28 15.36 10.71
CA ALA A 295 13.23 16.21 10.17
C ALA A 295 13.61 17.71 10.19
N GLY A 296 14.39 18.13 11.19
CA GLY A 296 14.95 19.47 11.31
C GLY A 296 15.89 19.87 10.17
N ASP A 297 16.51 18.89 9.50
CA ASP A 297 17.52 19.11 8.45
C ASP A 297 16.97 18.92 7.03
N ILE A 298 15.74 18.40 6.89
CA ILE A 298 15.12 18.20 5.57
C ILE A 298 14.92 19.55 4.86
N LYS A 299 15.37 19.63 3.60
CA LYS A 299 15.29 20.84 2.76
C LYS A 299 14.25 20.73 1.63
N ALA A 300 13.60 19.58 1.51
CA ALA A 300 12.59 19.35 0.48
C ALA A 300 11.35 20.23 0.69
N ARG A 301 10.75 20.72 -0.40
CA ARG A 301 9.49 21.49 -0.33
C ARG A 301 8.26 20.61 -0.17
N ILE A 302 8.31 19.41 -0.76
CA ILE A 302 7.23 18.43 -0.75
C ILE A 302 7.82 17.06 -0.42
N ILE A 303 7.14 16.31 0.44
CA ILE A 303 7.41 14.89 0.73
C ILE A 303 6.22 14.07 0.25
N ILE A 304 6.47 13.07 -0.60
CA ILE A 304 5.45 12.14 -1.10
C ILE A 304 5.78 10.73 -0.58
N GLU A 305 4.96 10.22 0.33
CA GLU A 305 5.25 8.94 0.99
C GLU A 305 4.97 7.73 0.07
N GLY A 306 6.02 7.21 -0.57
CA GLY A 306 5.95 6.01 -1.39
C GLY A 306 5.91 4.72 -0.58
N ALA A 307 6.61 4.70 0.56
CA ALA A 307 6.55 3.62 1.56
C ALA A 307 5.32 3.79 2.48
N ASN A 308 5.02 2.78 3.30
CA ASN A 308 4.08 2.95 4.41
C ASN A 308 4.85 3.49 5.62
N GLY A 309 4.33 4.52 6.28
CA GLY A 309 4.91 5.14 7.47
C GLY A 309 6.37 5.60 7.36
N PRO A 310 6.87 6.20 6.27
CA PRO A 310 8.26 6.66 6.21
C PRO A 310 8.54 7.86 7.14
N VAL A 311 7.51 8.64 7.48
CA VAL A 311 7.56 9.74 8.45
C VAL A 311 6.88 9.30 9.74
N SER A 312 7.65 9.33 10.81
CA SER A 312 7.21 9.09 12.20
C SER A 312 6.29 10.20 12.73
N SER A 313 5.55 9.95 13.81
CA SER A 313 4.56 10.91 14.34
C SER A 313 5.19 12.15 14.96
N ASP A 314 6.36 12.03 15.58
CA ASP A 314 7.16 13.11 16.17
C ASP A 314 7.81 14.01 15.10
N ALA A 315 8.06 13.49 13.89
CA ALA A 315 8.54 14.28 12.76
C ALA A 315 7.45 15.14 12.09
N ASP A 316 6.16 14.76 12.17
CA ASP A 316 5.08 15.45 11.46
C ASP A 316 5.00 16.94 11.84
N GLN A 317 5.12 17.27 13.13
CA GLN A 317 5.03 18.65 13.61
C GLN A 317 6.21 19.50 13.13
N ILE A 318 7.42 18.95 13.17
CA ILE A 318 8.65 19.64 12.72
C ILE A 318 8.56 19.99 11.23
N LEU A 319 8.09 19.04 10.42
CA LEU A 319 7.92 19.26 8.98
C LEU A 319 6.82 20.28 8.69
N HIS A 320 5.73 20.25 9.44
CA HIS A 320 4.65 21.22 9.33
C HIS A 320 5.12 22.65 9.68
N ASP A 321 5.85 22.83 10.77
CA ASP A 321 6.36 24.14 11.20
C ASP A 321 7.37 24.73 10.20
N LYS A 322 8.06 23.86 9.45
CA LYS A 322 8.94 24.23 8.33
C LYS A 322 8.20 24.51 7.01
N ASN A 323 6.87 24.46 7.00
CA ASN A 323 6.04 24.59 5.80
C ASN A 323 6.36 23.57 4.70
N ILE A 324 6.81 22.37 5.08
CA ILE A 324 7.05 21.27 4.15
C ILE A 324 5.72 20.55 3.91
N LEU A 325 5.33 20.43 2.64
CA LEU A 325 4.10 19.74 2.29
C LEU A 325 4.29 18.22 2.33
N VAL A 326 3.68 17.55 3.30
CA VAL A 326 3.69 16.07 3.38
C VAL A 326 2.38 15.51 2.82
N VAL A 327 2.46 14.71 1.76
CA VAL A 327 1.32 13.95 1.23
C VAL A 327 1.36 12.52 1.78
N PRO A 328 0.36 12.10 2.57
CA PRO A 328 0.43 10.89 3.38
C PRO A 328 0.37 9.61 2.55
N ASP A 329 1.03 8.57 3.04
CA ASP A 329 1.13 7.22 2.50
C ASP A 329 -0.23 6.59 2.12
N ILE A 330 -1.24 6.72 2.99
CA ILE A 330 -2.59 6.20 2.75
C ILE A 330 -3.28 6.79 1.52
N LEU A 331 -2.75 7.89 0.96
CA LEU A 331 -3.13 8.41 -0.36
C LEU A 331 -2.01 8.19 -1.39
N ALA A 332 -0.78 8.60 -1.07
CA ALA A 332 0.33 8.69 -2.02
C ALA A 332 0.69 7.33 -2.67
N ASN A 333 0.67 6.24 -1.89
CA ASN A 333 1.03 4.91 -2.37
C ASN A 333 -0.21 4.03 -2.70
N ALA A 334 -1.40 4.63 -2.79
CA ALA A 334 -2.64 3.88 -2.97
C ALA A 334 -2.86 3.34 -4.39
N GLY A 335 -1.95 3.59 -5.34
CA GLY A 335 -2.06 3.07 -6.70
C GLY A 335 -2.11 1.54 -6.77
N GLY A 336 -1.30 0.85 -5.95
CA GLY A 336 -1.29 -0.61 -5.92
C GLY A 336 -2.62 -1.23 -5.46
N VAL A 337 -3.27 -0.66 -4.43
CA VAL A 337 -4.59 -1.13 -3.99
C VAL A 337 -5.68 -0.77 -5.00
N THR A 338 -5.55 0.38 -5.66
CA THR A 338 -6.49 0.81 -6.71
C THR A 338 -6.48 -0.14 -7.91
N VAL A 339 -5.31 -0.52 -8.42
CA VAL A 339 -5.23 -1.49 -9.51
C VAL A 339 -5.57 -2.91 -9.05
N SER A 340 -5.36 -3.25 -7.77
CA SER A 340 -5.89 -4.50 -7.21
C SER A 340 -7.42 -4.51 -7.19
N TYR A 341 -8.06 -3.38 -6.89
CA TYR A 341 -9.51 -3.23 -7.01
C TYR A 341 -9.99 -3.39 -8.46
N PHE A 342 -9.26 -2.83 -9.43
CA PHE A 342 -9.57 -3.05 -10.84
C PHE A 342 -9.42 -4.51 -11.25
N GLU A 343 -8.39 -5.22 -10.77
CA GLU A 343 -8.24 -6.65 -11.01
C GLU A 343 -9.42 -7.44 -10.43
N TRP A 344 -9.84 -7.13 -9.20
CA TRP A 344 -11.00 -7.75 -8.59
C TRP A 344 -12.28 -7.47 -9.40
N LEU A 345 -12.49 -6.23 -9.87
CA LEU A 345 -13.66 -5.86 -10.65
C LEU A 345 -13.68 -6.56 -12.01
N GLN A 346 -12.55 -6.56 -12.72
CA GLN A 346 -12.35 -7.27 -13.99
C GLN A 346 -12.69 -8.75 -13.85
N ASN A 347 -12.16 -9.42 -12.82
CA ASN A 347 -12.45 -10.83 -12.57
C ASN A 347 -13.89 -11.09 -12.11
N SER A 348 -14.52 -10.15 -11.40
CA SER A 348 -15.92 -10.26 -10.97
C SER A 348 -16.90 -10.07 -12.12
N LEU A 349 -16.55 -9.22 -13.09
CA LEU A 349 -17.34 -8.92 -14.28
C LEU A 349 -16.97 -9.80 -15.49
N LEU A 350 -15.93 -10.63 -15.38
CA LEU A 350 -15.36 -11.42 -16.47
C LEU A 350 -14.95 -10.55 -17.68
N GLU A 351 -14.37 -9.37 -17.41
CA GLU A 351 -13.93 -8.41 -18.41
C GLU A 351 -12.43 -8.10 -18.24
N SER A 352 -11.71 -7.92 -19.34
CA SER A 352 -10.31 -7.46 -19.33
C SER A 352 -10.20 -6.04 -19.87
N TRP A 353 -9.42 -5.19 -19.20
CA TRP A 353 -9.21 -3.81 -19.63
C TRP A 353 -7.84 -3.59 -20.24
N ARG A 354 -7.79 -2.67 -21.21
CA ARG A 354 -6.52 -2.22 -21.81
C ARG A 354 -5.78 -1.30 -20.83
N ILE A 355 -4.46 -1.26 -20.94
CA ILE A 355 -3.58 -0.48 -20.05
C ILE A 355 -3.96 1.01 -19.96
N HIS A 356 -4.42 1.63 -21.04
CA HIS A 356 -4.83 3.03 -21.03
C HIS A 356 -6.10 3.26 -20.20
N GLN A 357 -7.05 2.31 -20.21
CA GLN A 357 -8.27 2.40 -19.40
C GLN A 357 -7.92 2.29 -17.91
N ILE A 358 -7.02 1.36 -17.57
CA ILE A 358 -6.53 1.17 -16.20
C ILE A 358 -5.81 2.42 -15.71
N ASN A 359 -4.88 2.95 -16.50
CA ASN A 359 -4.11 4.14 -16.13
C ASN A 359 -5.00 5.38 -16.00
N LYS A 360 -6.00 5.56 -16.88
CA LYS A 360 -6.92 6.70 -16.80
C LYS A 360 -7.80 6.62 -15.56
N ARG A 361 -8.39 5.45 -15.28
CA ARG A 361 -9.19 5.24 -14.06
C ARG A 361 -8.37 5.41 -12.79
N LEU A 362 -7.11 4.98 -12.80
CA LEU A 362 -6.18 5.19 -11.69
C LEU A 362 -5.94 6.69 -11.44
N GLU A 363 -5.65 7.45 -12.49
CA GLU A 363 -5.47 8.91 -12.43
C GLU A 363 -6.71 9.59 -11.85
N ASP A 364 -7.90 9.28 -12.36
CA ASP A 364 -9.16 9.90 -11.93
C ASP A 364 -9.46 9.64 -10.43
N ILE A 365 -9.21 8.41 -9.95
CA ILE A 365 -9.39 8.06 -8.53
C ILE A 365 -8.41 8.82 -7.64
N LEU A 366 -7.12 8.85 -8.02
CA LEU A 366 -6.09 9.50 -7.21
C LEU A 366 -6.22 11.03 -7.22
N GLU A 367 -6.58 11.65 -8.36
CA GLU A 367 -6.84 13.09 -8.45
C GLU A 367 -8.02 13.48 -7.57
N LYS A 368 -9.13 12.74 -7.64
CA LYS A 368 -10.28 12.96 -6.76
C LYS A 368 -9.94 12.79 -5.27
N GLY A 369 -9.15 11.76 -4.95
CA GLY A 369 -8.66 11.52 -3.59
C GLY A 369 -7.80 12.67 -3.07
N PHE A 370 -6.85 13.13 -3.89
CA PHE A 370 -5.98 14.28 -3.61
C PHE A 370 -6.79 15.54 -3.37
N ASP A 371 -7.68 15.92 -4.29
CA ASP A 371 -8.50 17.13 -4.16
C ASP A 371 -9.39 17.08 -2.91
N THR A 372 -9.95 15.92 -2.59
CA THR A 372 -10.77 15.72 -1.40
C THR A 372 -9.95 15.91 -0.13
N VAL A 373 -8.76 15.30 -0.04
CA VAL A 373 -7.84 15.45 1.10
C VAL A 373 -7.48 16.92 1.31
N PHE A 374 -7.08 17.63 0.26
CA PHE A 374 -6.68 19.03 0.40
C PHE A 374 -7.85 19.96 0.73
N ARG A 375 -9.04 19.69 0.21
CA ARG A 375 -10.25 20.44 0.58
C ARG A 375 -10.60 20.23 2.06
N VAL A 376 -10.50 19.00 2.57
CA VAL A 376 -10.76 18.69 3.99
C VAL A 376 -9.69 19.29 4.90
N ALA A 377 -8.42 19.26 4.46
CA ALA A 377 -7.30 19.90 5.16
C ALA A 377 -7.57 21.40 5.40
N VAL A 378 -8.00 22.12 4.36
CA VAL A 378 -8.37 23.54 4.47
C VAL A 378 -9.61 23.72 5.36
N LYS A 379 -10.65 22.90 5.17
CA LYS A 379 -11.91 23.01 5.92
C LYS A 379 -11.70 22.87 7.43
N HIS A 380 -10.85 21.94 7.86
CA HIS A 380 -10.60 21.66 9.28
C HIS A 380 -9.34 22.34 9.81
N ASN A 381 -8.62 23.11 8.98
CA ASN A 381 -7.35 23.74 9.32
C ASN A 381 -6.31 22.74 9.89
N VAL A 382 -6.09 21.64 9.17
CA VAL A 382 -5.18 20.56 9.56
C VAL A 382 -4.26 20.15 8.42
N THR A 383 -3.23 19.35 8.74
CA THR A 383 -2.32 18.79 7.73
C THR A 383 -3.06 17.83 6.78
N PRO A 384 -2.56 17.62 5.54
CA PRO A 384 -3.11 16.61 4.62
C PRO A 384 -3.19 15.21 5.22
N ARG A 385 -2.24 14.87 6.11
CA ARG A 385 -2.25 13.60 6.83
C ARG A 385 -3.47 13.46 7.72
N ILE A 386 -3.72 14.42 8.61
CA ILE A 386 -4.90 14.39 9.49
C ILE A 386 -6.18 14.47 8.66
N ALA A 387 -6.21 15.27 7.59
CA ALA A 387 -7.36 15.34 6.68
C ALA A 387 -7.69 13.99 6.04
N ALA A 388 -6.67 13.22 5.63
CA ALA A 388 -6.88 11.88 5.10
C ALA A 388 -7.49 10.93 6.16
N TYR A 389 -7.03 10.99 7.41
CA TYR A 389 -7.68 10.24 8.51
C TYR A 389 -9.12 10.71 8.76
N ILE A 390 -9.40 12.02 8.75
CA ILE A 390 -10.76 12.56 8.88
C ILE A 390 -11.68 11.96 7.80
N ILE A 391 -11.24 11.94 6.55
CA ILE A 391 -12.02 11.35 5.45
C ILE A 391 -12.27 9.85 5.68
N ALA A 392 -11.21 9.12 6.04
CA ALA A 392 -11.29 7.69 6.26
C ALA A 392 -12.26 7.34 7.39
N LEU A 393 -12.06 7.95 8.56
CA LEU A 393 -12.85 7.70 9.76
C LEU A 393 -14.30 8.08 9.55
N LYS A 394 -14.56 9.27 8.99
CA LYS A 394 -15.91 9.72 8.68
C LYS A 394 -16.64 8.70 7.80
N LYS A 395 -16.02 8.28 6.69
CA LYS A 395 -16.64 7.36 5.74
C LYS A 395 -16.95 6.00 6.37
N VAL A 396 -16.02 5.47 7.15
CA VAL A 396 -16.20 4.16 7.82
C VAL A 396 -17.25 4.26 8.93
N ALA A 397 -17.19 5.28 9.78
CA ALA A 397 -18.13 5.51 10.88
C ALA A 397 -19.57 5.72 10.40
N GLU A 398 -19.77 6.57 9.38
CA GLU A 398 -21.09 6.82 8.80
C GLU A 398 -21.69 5.54 8.20
N THR A 399 -20.86 4.74 7.50
CA THR A 399 -21.33 3.48 6.91
C THR A 399 -21.68 2.44 7.98
N GLN A 400 -20.92 2.38 9.08
CA GLN A 400 -21.23 1.48 10.20
C GLN A 400 -22.52 1.88 10.91
N SER A 401 -22.72 3.17 11.15
CA SER A 401 -23.91 3.68 11.84
C SER A 401 -25.20 3.34 11.08
N VAL A 402 -25.19 3.46 9.75
CA VAL A 402 -26.33 3.06 8.90
C VAL A 402 -26.62 1.56 9.00
N LYS A 403 -25.58 0.71 9.05
CA LYS A 403 -25.76 -0.74 9.21
C LYS A 403 -26.31 -1.13 10.58
N GLU A 404 -25.94 -0.40 11.63
CA GLU A 404 -26.44 -0.65 13.00
C GLU A 404 -27.92 -0.28 13.15
N ILE A 405 -28.35 0.86 12.59
CA ILE A 405 -29.77 1.23 12.53
C ILE A 405 -30.59 0.16 11.80
N ALA A 406 -30.03 -0.47 10.75
CA ALA A 406 -30.70 -1.54 10.02
C ALA A 406 -30.85 -2.84 10.84
N LEU A 407 -29.95 -3.10 11.80
CA LEU A 407 -30.04 -4.25 12.71
C LEU A 407 -31.04 -4.00 13.86
N GLU A 408 -31.23 -2.75 14.24
CA GLU A 408 -32.23 -2.33 15.25
C GLU A 408 -33.64 -2.16 14.69
N ALA A 409 -33.80 -2.19 13.35
CA ALA A 409 -35.12 -2.16 12.73
C ALA A 409 -35.94 -3.39 13.17
N PRO A 410 -37.19 -3.22 13.61
CA PRO A 410 -38.00 -4.32 14.12
C PRO A 410 -38.09 -5.42 13.06
N GLN A 411 -37.76 -6.66 13.45
CA GLN A 411 -38.04 -7.83 12.65
C GLN A 411 -39.55 -7.87 12.41
N TYR A 412 -39.98 -7.44 11.23
CA TYR A 412 -41.35 -7.66 10.80
C TYR A 412 -41.54 -9.17 10.75
N LYS A 413 -42.31 -9.70 11.71
CA LYS A 413 -42.83 -11.06 11.63
C LYS A 413 -43.59 -11.14 10.30
N GLN A 414 -43.08 -11.92 9.37
CA GLN A 414 -43.90 -12.39 8.26
C GLN A 414 -45.00 -13.25 8.89
N ASN A 415 -46.22 -12.72 8.88
CA ASN A 415 -47.42 -13.45 9.26
C ASN A 415 -47.81 -14.43 8.16
#